data_AF-A0A1G7LWM4-F1
#
_entry.id   AF-A0A1G7LWM4-F1
#
_cell.length_a   1.000
_cell.length_b   1.000
_cell.length_c   1.000
_cell.angle_alpha   90.00
_cell.angle_beta   90.00
_cell.angle_gamma   90.00
#
_symmetry.space_group_name_H-M   'P 1'
#
loop_
_entity.id
_entity.type
_entity.pdbx_description
1 polymer ?
#
loop_
_entity_poly.entity_id
_entity_poly.type
_entity_poly.pdbx_seq_one_letter_code
_entity_poly.pdbx_strand_id
1 'polypeptide(L)' 'MTHNAHGAFMARGVYGQGLYIDPKAEMVIARYASHPMAGNAANDPVTLPAYMALAKDLMAGG' A
#
# COMPACT_ATOMS: atom_id res chain seq x y z
N MET A 1 -6.12 -8.16 5.13
CA MET A 1 -5.85 -6.94 5.94
C MET A 1 -4.35 -6.81 6.12
N THR A 2 -3.82 -5.58 6.17
CA THR A 2 -2.38 -5.32 6.39
C THR A 2 -1.99 -5.38 7.87
N HIS A 3 -2.98 -5.39 8.78
CA HIS A 3 -2.81 -5.38 10.24
C HIS A 3 -2.00 -4.17 10.76
N ASN A 4 -1.95 -3.08 9.99
CA ASN A 4 -1.36 -1.83 10.46
C ASN A 4 -2.35 -1.06 11.36
N ALA A 5 -1.86 -0.03 12.05
CA ALA A 5 -2.65 0.79 12.96
C ALA A 5 -3.81 1.56 12.31
N HIS A 6 -3.86 1.61 10.98
CA HIS A 6 -4.90 2.28 10.21
C HIS A 6 -6.03 1.33 9.79
N GLY A 7 -5.89 0.03 10.08
CA GLY A 7 -6.84 -0.98 9.62
C GLY A 7 -6.85 -1.11 8.09
N ALA A 8 -5.75 -0.75 7.43
CA ALA A 8 -5.69 -0.75 5.98
C ALA A 8 -5.80 -2.17 5.41
N PHE A 9 -6.28 -2.25 4.18
CA PHE A 9 -6.43 -3.50 3.45
C PHE A 9 -6.11 -3.29 1.98
N MET A 10 -5.75 -4.38 1.30
CA MET A 10 -5.41 -4.30 -0.10
C MET A 10 -5.70 -5.61 -0.85
N ALA A 11 -6.03 -5.45 -2.13
CA ALA A 11 -5.93 -6.53 -3.11
C ALA A 11 -4.52 -6.53 -3.70
N ARG A 12 -3.92 -7.72 -3.84
CA ARG A 12 -2.58 -7.91 -4.40
C ARG A 12 -2.66 -8.69 -5.70
N GLY A 13 -1.96 -8.23 -6.72
CA GLY A 13 -1.68 -8.98 -7.94
C GLY A 13 -0.18 -9.24 -8.07
N VAL A 14 0.18 -10.28 -8.83
CA VAL A 14 1.59 -10.60 -9.09
C VAL A 14 2.29 -9.46 -9.83
N TYR A 15 3.63 -9.47 -9.81
CA TYR A 15 4.47 -8.48 -10.48
C TYR A 15 4.26 -7.04 -9.97
N GLY A 16 3.76 -6.89 -8.74
CA GLY A 16 3.68 -5.62 -8.03
C GLY A 16 2.36 -4.85 -8.20
N GLN A 17 1.35 -5.45 -8.84
CA GLN A 17 0.02 -4.87 -8.95
C GLN A 17 -0.65 -4.77 -7.57
N GLY A 18 -1.36 -3.68 -7.28
CA GLY A 18 -2.10 -3.59 -6.02
C GLY A 18 -3.12 -2.47 -5.96
N LEU A 19 -4.19 -2.71 -5.21
CA LEU A 19 -5.17 -1.70 -4.82
C LEU A 19 -5.20 -1.64 -3.29
N TYR A 20 -4.67 -0.56 -2.72
CA TYR A 20 -4.54 -0.35 -1.28
C TYR A 20 -5.52 0.73 -0.82
N ILE A 21 -6.24 0.44 0.27
CA ILE A 21 -7.25 1.31 0.86
C ILE A 21 -6.90 1.54 2.32
N ASP A 22 -6.73 2.81 2.69
CA ASP A 22 -6.52 3.26 4.06
C ASP A 22 -7.71 4.13 4.48
N PRO A 23 -8.67 3.57 5.24
CA PRO A 23 -9.87 4.30 5.62
C PRO A 23 -9.58 5.42 6.64
N LYS A 24 -8.50 5.30 7.42
CA LYS A 24 -8.17 6.29 8.44
C LYS A 24 -7.59 7.57 7.82
N ALA A 25 -6.81 7.42 6.76
CA ALA A 25 -6.25 8.54 6.01
C ALA A 25 -7.13 8.97 4.82
N GLU A 26 -8.33 8.39 4.68
CA GLU A 26 -9.24 8.60 3.53
C GLU A 26 -8.52 8.48 2.17
N MET A 27 -7.62 7.49 2.06
CA MET A 27 -6.68 7.36 0.95
C MET A 27 -6.86 6.04 0.20
N VAL A 28 -6.81 6.11 -1.13
CA VAL A 28 -6.78 4.96 -2.04
C VAL A 28 -5.56 5.06 -2.95
N ILE A 29 -4.82 3.96 -3.10
CA ILE A 29 -3.68 3.86 -4.02
C ILE A 29 -3.95 2.74 -5.02
N ALA A 30 -4.02 3.10 -6.30
CA ALA A 30 -3.98 2.16 -7.41
C ALA A 30 -2.55 2.06 -7.95
N ARG A 31 -1.88 0.92 -7.75
CA ARG A 31 -0.53 0.66 -8.26
C ARG A 31 -0.57 -0.28 -9.46
N TYR A 32 -0.10 0.24 -10.59
CA TYR A 32 0.21 -0.54 -11.78
C TYR A 32 1.73 -0.74 -11.89
N ALA A 33 2.19 -1.98 -12.01
CA ALA A 33 3.61 -2.33 -12.05
C ALA A 33 3.87 -3.63 -12.85
N SER A 34 5.14 -3.84 -13.21
CA SER A 34 5.67 -4.98 -13.96
C SER A 34 6.99 -5.49 -13.35
N HIS A 35 7.02 -5.63 -12.02
CA HIS A 35 8.20 -6.08 -11.27
C HIS A 35 8.70 -7.44 -11.80
N PRO A 36 10.02 -7.70 -11.94
CA PRO A 36 10.52 -8.94 -12.55
C PRO A 36 10.22 -10.20 -11.71
N MET A 37 10.15 -10.06 -10.39
CA MET A 37 9.75 -11.13 -9.47
C MET A 37 8.24 -11.09 -9.23
N ALA A 38 7.56 -12.22 -9.45
CA ALA A 38 6.10 -12.34 -9.33
C ALA A 38 5.59 -12.19 -7.89
N GLY A 39 6.33 -12.70 -6.91
CA GLY A 39 5.91 -12.75 -5.51
C GLY A 39 5.87 -11.38 -4.83
N ASN A 40 4.80 -11.14 -4.07
CA ASN A 40 4.64 -9.89 -3.32
C ASN A 40 5.69 -9.69 -2.22
N ALA A 41 6.32 -10.77 -1.73
CA ALA A 41 7.42 -10.68 -0.78
C ALA A 41 8.60 -9.83 -1.30
N ALA A 42 8.79 -9.74 -2.62
CA ALA A 42 9.80 -8.87 -3.22
C ALA A 42 9.41 -7.38 -3.25
N ASN A 43 8.13 -7.06 -3.04
CA ASN A 43 7.58 -5.70 -3.12
C ASN A 43 7.17 -5.14 -1.74
N ASP A 44 6.51 -5.96 -0.93
CA ASP A 44 5.89 -5.57 0.35
C ASP A 44 6.84 -4.83 1.32
N PRO A 45 8.13 -5.21 1.45
CA PRO A 45 9.07 -4.51 2.33
C PRO A 45 9.31 -3.04 1.96
N VAL A 46 9.05 -2.67 0.70
CA VAL A 46 9.23 -1.30 0.20
C VAL A 46 7.89 -0.58 0.12
N THR A 47 6.86 -1.22 -0.45
CA THR A 47 5.60 -0.54 -0.76
C THR A 47 4.75 -0.26 0.47
N LEU A 48 4.63 -1.21 1.41
CA LEU A 48 3.77 -1.03 2.59
C LEU A 48 4.26 0.11 3.51
N PRO A 49 5.56 0.23 3.82
CA PRO A 49 6.05 1.38 4.57
C PRO A 49 5.85 2.71 3.83
N ALA A 50 6.04 2.73 2.50
CA ALA A 50 5.84 3.92 1.69
C ALA A 50 4.38 4.40 1.73
N TYR A 51 3.41 3.49 1.64
CA TYR A 51 1.99 3.83 1.73
C TYR A 51 1.62 4.37 3.11
N MET A 52 2.18 3.78 4.19
CA MET A 52 1.96 4.29 5.54
C MET A 52 2.59 5.68 5.74
N ALA A 53 3.76 5.93 5.15
CA ALA A 53 4.40 7.25 5.21
C ALA A 53 3.55 8.30 4.50
N LEU A 54 3.03 7.99 3.31
CA LEU A 54 2.11 8.87 2.57
C LEU A 54 0.83 9.14 3.35
N ALA A 55 0.23 8.12 3.96
CA ALA A 55 -0.96 8.28 4.80
C ALA A 55 -0.72 9.24 5.97
N LYS A 56 0.44 9.13 6.65
CA LYS A 56 0.81 10.05 7.74
C LYS A 56 1.03 11.47 7.25
N ASP A 57 1.67 11.64 6.10
CA ASP A 57 1.94 12.95 5.50
C ASP A 57 0.63 13.67 5.13
N LEU A 58 -0.28 12.97 4.46
CA LEU A 58 -1.61 13.49 4.10
C LEU A 58 -2.42 13.90 5.35
N MET A 59 -2.39 13.09 6.40
CA MET A 59 -3.09 13.40 7.66
C MET A 59 -2.45 14.56 8.45
N ALA A 60 -1.16 14.86 8.24
CA ALA A 60 -0.47 15.93 8.95
C ALA A 60 -0.70 17.32 8.32
N GLY A 61 -1.04 17.36 7.04
CA GLY A 61 -1.32 18.60 6.29
C GLY A 61 -2.81 18.90 6.08
N GLY A 62 -3.70 18.04 6.57
CA GLY A 62 -5.16 18.22 6.52
C GLY A 62 -5.73 19.05 7.66
#